data_AF-A0A800IMM4-F1
#
_entry.id   AF-A0A800IMM4-F1
#
_cell.length_a   1.000
_cell.length_b   1.000
_cell.length_c   1.000
_cell.angle_alpha   90.00
_cell.angle_beta   90.00
_cell.angle_gamma   90.00
#
_symmetry.space_group_name_H-M   'P 1'
#
loop_
_entity.id
_entity.type
_entity.pdbx_description
1 polymer ?
#
loop_
_entity_poly.entity_id
_entity_poly.type
_entity_poly.pdbx_seq_one_letter_code
_entity_poly.pdbx_strand_id
1 'polypeptide(L)'
;MPESRSFSDIVKIIGPGILYAAAAVGISHLVQATRAGAVYGLSLTAVIIFACMVKYPGIRFGTDYAVATGNNLIISYIKQGRLALAVFLLNVVFTVLFVPVAIALVTAGLLKGIAGIDLSDLVLTAIVLFSAGIILIRGQYRFLERMTKLLVAVFTVLIFIAVVVVIGKVDWGPGNFLPPPINPPTLFFIVIITGFMPSPMTAGTIISLWITAKARQTGVLPTHAEARLDFNIGYFTSFILALSFMLLGAGIMYGTGVE
;
A
#
# COMPACT_ATOMS: atom_id res chain seq x y z
N MET A 1 -24.01 -26.69 8.42
CA MET A 1 -24.31 -25.32 7.96
C MET A 1 -23.30 -24.39 8.63
N PRO A 2 -22.60 -23.49 7.92
CA PRO A 2 -21.71 -22.55 8.61
C PRO A 2 -22.61 -21.57 9.38
N GLU A 3 -22.43 -21.50 10.69
CA GLU A 3 -23.14 -20.55 11.55
C GLU A 3 -22.99 -19.12 11.00
N SER A 4 -24.11 -18.40 10.91
CA SER A 4 -24.11 -16.98 10.59
C SER A 4 -23.36 -16.22 11.68
N ARG A 5 -22.14 -15.78 11.37
CA ARG A 5 -21.27 -15.11 12.33
C ARG A 5 -21.79 -13.71 12.63
N SER A 6 -21.73 -13.32 13.90
CA SER A 6 -22.03 -11.95 14.33
C SER A 6 -20.97 -10.97 13.80
N PHE A 7 -21.38 -9.73 13.52
CA PHE A 7 -20.49 -8.63 13.15
C PHE A 7 -19.35 -8.43 14.16
N SER A 8 -19.62 -8.69 15.45
CA SER A 8 -18.62 -8.63 16.53
C SER A 8 -17.49 -9.64 16.34
N ASP A 9 -17.77 -10.83 15.80
CA ASP A 9 -16.76 -11.86 15.59
C ASP A 9 -15.88 -11.52 14.38
N ILE A 10 -16.49 -10.96 13.33
CA ILE A 10 -15.78 -10.43 12.16
C ILE A 10 -14.80 -9.32 12.55
N VAL A 11 -15.20 -8.39 13.42
CA VAL A 11 -14.32 -7.31 13.90
C VAL A 11 -13.12 -7.83 14.72
N LYS A 12 -13.28 -8.93 15.47
CA LYS A 12 -12.15 -9.57 16.19
C LYS A 12 -11.17 -10.26 15.23
N ILE A 13 -11.67 -10.80 14.12
CA ILE A 13 -10.87 -11.50 13.09
C ILE A 13 -10.06 -10.49 12.28
N ILE A 14 -10.65 -9.35 11.95
CA ILE A 14 -10.03 -8.30 11.15
C ILE A 14 -8.78 -7.73 11.86
N GLY A 15 -7.68 -7.54 11.13
CA GLY A 15 -6.49 -6.91 11.69
C GLY A 15 -5.33 -6.85 10.70
N PRO A 16 -4.64 -7.99 10.45
CA PRO A 16 -3.55 -8.05 9.47
C PRO A 16 -3.93 -7.51 8.08
N GLY A 17 -5.15 -7.77 7.60
CA GLY A 17 -5.66 -7.26 6.32
C GLY A 17 -5.87 -5.75 6.30
N ILE A 18 -6.45 -5.17 7.35
CA ILE A 18 -6.54 -3.69 7.47
C ILE A 18 -5.15 -3.06 7.63
N LEU A 19 -4.24 -3.68 8.39
CA LEU A 19 -2.85 -3.22 8.49
C LEU A 19 -2.17 -3.27 7.12
N TYR A 20 -2.46 -4.28 6.30
CA TYR A 20 -2.00 -4.34 4.93
C TYR A 20 -2.55 -3.20 4.09
N ALA A 21 -3.86 -2.94 4.11
CA ALA A 21 -4.44 -1.82 3.38
C ALA A 21 -3.81 -0.49 3.81
N ALA A 22 -3.67 -0.27 5.12
CA ALA A 22 -3.02 0.89 5.69
C ALA A 22 -1.56 1.05 5.23
N ALA A 23 -0.79 -0.03 5.21
CA ALA A 23 0.60 0.00 4.77
C ALA A 23 0.75 0.11 3.24
N ALA A 24 -0.23 -0.38 2.48
CA ALA A 24 -0.23 -0.30 1.02
C ALA A 24 -0.53 1.12 0.54
N VAL A 25 -1.42 1.84 1.25
CA VAL A 25 -1.81 3.23 0.93
C VAL A 25 -0.69 4.19 1.36
N GLY A 26 0.30 4.34 0.48
CA GLY A 26 1.42 5.25 0.61
C GLY A 26 1.81 5.84 -0.75
N ILE A 27 3.11 5.86 -1.05
CA ILE A 27 3.65 6.45 -2.29
C ILE A 27 3.03 5.82 -3.54
N SER A 28 2.81 4.50 -3.57
CA SER A 28 2.22 3.82 -4.73
C SER A 28 0.82 4.34 -5.08
N HIS A 29 0.03 4.73 -4.08
CA HIS A 29 -1.32 5.23 -4.25
C HIS A 29 -1.32 6.75 -4.40
N LEU A 30 -0.88 7.45 -3.35
CA LEU A 30 -0.96 8.91 -3.25
C LEU A 30 -0.15 9.63 -4.32
N VAL A 31 1.01 9.09 -4.68
CA VAL A 31 1.91 9.72 -5.68
C VAL A 31 1.78 9.02 -7.02
N GLN A 32 2.05 7.71 -7.09
CA GLN A 32 2.18 7.05 -8.40
C GLN A 32 0.84 6.84 -9.09
N ALA A 33 -0.20 6.37 -8.40
CA ALA A 33 -1.52 6.23 -9.02
C ALA A 33 -2.12 7.60 -9.37
N THR A 34 -2.00 8.61 -8.50
CA THR A 34 -2.41 9.99 -8.82
C THR A 34 -1.67 10.54 -10.04
N ARG A 35 -0.34 10.37 -10.09
CA ARG A 35 0.46 10.80 -11.25
C ARG A 35 0.09 10.04 -12.52
N ALA A 36 -0.25 8.75 -12.41
CA ALA A 36 -0.76 7.99 -13.56
C ALA A 36 -2.01 8.66 -14.13
N GLY A 37 -2.95 9.07 -13.26
CA GLY A 37 -4.12 9.85 -13.66
C GLY A 37 -3.78 11.21 -14.25
N ALA A 38 -2.92 11.97 -13.58
CA ALA A 38 -2.57 13.34 -13.95
C ALA A 38 -1.85 13.42 -15.31
N VAL A 39 -0.93 12.49 -15.58
CA VAL A 39 -0.10 12.50 -16.79
C VAL A 39 -0.75 11.72 -17.94
N TYR A 40 -1.42 10.61 -17.62
CA TYR A 40 -1.86 9.62 -18.61
C TYR A 40 -3.38 9.45 -18.68
N GLY A 41 -4.16 10.22 -17.90
CA GLY A 41 -5.61 10.11 -17.85
C GLY A 41 -6.04 8.71 -17.43
N LEU A 42 -6.83 8.04 -18.26
CA LEU A 42 -7.32 6.68 -18.01
C LEU A 42 -6.49 5.59 -18.70
N SER A 43 -5.42 5.94 -19.42
CA SER A 43 -4.73 4.98 -20.30
C SER A 43 -3.96 3.90 -19.54
N LEU A 44 -3.57 4.17 -18.30
CA LEU A 44 -2.88 3.21 -17.42
C LEU A 44 -3.84 2.41 -16.53
N THR A 45 -5.15 2.57 -16.68
CA THR A 45 -6.16 1.82 -15.90
C THR A 45 -5.92 0.31 -15.98
N ALA A 46 -5.77 -0.21 -17.20
CA ALA A 46 -5.55 -1.64 -17.42
C ALA A 46 -4.23 -2.13 -16.81
N VAL A 47 -3.18 -1.29 -16.84
CA VAL A 47 -1.88 -1.60 -16.23
C VAL A 47 -1.99 -1.72 -14.71
N ILE A 48 -2.69 -0.78 -14.06
CA ILE A 48 -2.92 -0.82 -12.61
C ILE A 48 -3.73 -2.06 -12.22
N ILE A 49 -4.82 -2.35 -12.95
CA ILE A 49 -5.65 -3.54 -12.72
C ILE A 49 -4.81 -4.81 -12.87
N PHE A 50 -4.06 -4.91 -13.96
CA PHE A 50 -3.20 -6.05 -14.21
C PHE A 50 -2.14 -6.25 -13.11
N ALA A 51 -1.46 -5.18 -12.71
CA ALA A 51 -0.46 -5.22 -11.64
C ALA A 51 -1.04 -5.77 -10.32
N CYS A 52 -2.25 -5.31 -9.96
CA CYS A 52 -2.96 -5.83 -8.79
C CYS A 52 -3.40 -7.29 -8.96
N MET A 53 -3.98 -7.66 -10.09
CA MET A 53 -4.44 -9.03 -10.30
C MET A 53 -3.29 -10.05 -10.27
N VAL A 54 -2.17 -9.75 -10.93
CA VAL A 54 -1.01 -10.66 -11.00
C VAL A 54 -0.35 -10.85 -9.64
N LYS A 55 -0.32 -9.82 -8.80
CA LYS A 55 0.32 -9.89 -7.48
C LYS A 55 -0.55 -10.48 -6.39
N TYR A 56 -1.87 -10.41 -6.54
CA TYR A 56 -2.82 -10.97 -5.59
C TYR A 56 -2.46 -12.40 -5.12
N PRO A 57 -2.24 -13.40 -6.00
CA PRO A 57 -1.90 -14.76 -5.56
C PRO A 57 -0.56 -14.81 -4.80
N GLY A 58 0.45 -14.06 -5.26
CA GLY A 58 1.77 -14.04 -4.64
C GLY A 58 1.76 -13.44 -3.23
N ILE A 59 0.98 -12.38 -3.01
CA ILE A 59 0.85 -11.75 -1.69
C ILE A 59 -0.06 -12.60 -0.79
N ARG A 60 -1.17 -13.13 -1.32
CA ARG A 60 -2.08 -14.04 -0.61
C ARG A 60 -1.37 -15.29 -0.08
N PHE A 61 -0.38 -15.79 -0.81
CA PHE A 61 0.41 -16.94 -0.39
C PHE A 61 1.00 -16.75 1.02
N GLY A 62 1.42 -15.54 1.39
CA GLY A 62 1.92 -15.26 2.73
C GLY A 62 0.88 -15.48 3.83
N THR A 63 -0.38 -15.12 3.55
CA THR A 63 -1.52 -15.39 4.44
C THR A 63 -1.79 -16.88 4.56
N ASP A 64 -1.91 -17.57 3.42
CA ASP A 64 -2.21 -19.00 3.39
C ASP A 64 -1.11 -19.84 4.04
N TYR A 65 0.17 -19.47 3.82
CA TYR A 65 1.33 -20.11 4.45
C TYR A 65 1.34 -19.94 5.97
N ALA A 66 1.06 -18.72 6.46
CA ALA A 66 1.08 -18.44 7.89
C ALA A 66 0.04 -19.24 8.66
N VAL A 67 -1.16 -19.39 8.08
CA VAL A 67 -2.24 -20.17 8.67
C VAL A 67 -1.94 -21.67 8.60
N ALA A 68 -1.47 -22.17 7.46
CA ALA A 68 -1.20 -23.60 7.28
C ALA A 68 -0.09 -24.12 8.20
N THR A 69 0.94 -23.30 8.44
CA THR A 69 2.17 -23.76 9.11
C THR A 69 2.36 -23.23 10.52
N GLY A 70 1.57 -22.23 10.93
CA GLY A 70 1.79 -21.47 12.17
C GLY A 70 3.11 -20.66 12.17
N ASN A 71 3.83 -20.62 11.06
CA ASN A 71 5.12 -19.95 10.90
C ASN A 71 5.02 -18.82 9.87
N ASN A 72 5.83 -17.77 10.02
CA ASN A 72 5.92 -16.72 8.99
C ASN A 72 6.91 -17.10 7.88
N LEU A 73 6.82 -16.40 6.74
CA LEU A 73 7.65 -16.66 5.56
C LEU A 73 9.15 -16.42 5.83
N ILE A 74 9.53 -15.58 6.80
CA ILE A 74 10.94 -15.37 7.17
C ILE A 74 11.54 -16.66 7.72
N ILE A 75 10.81 -17.35 8.60
CA ILE A 75 11.21 -18.68 9.10
C ILE A 75 11.33 -19.67 7.93
N SER A 76 10.46 -19.58 6.93
CA SER A 76 10.54 -20.41 5.71
C SER A 76 11.82 -20.17 4.93
N TYR A 77 12.18 -18.90 4.68
CA TYR A 77 13.42 -18.55 3.96
C TYR A 77 14.67 -19.06 4.69
N ILE A 78 14.67 -19.01 6.03
CA ILE A 78 15.75 -19.58 6.85
C ILE A 78 15.84 -21.10 6.65
N LYS A 79 14.70 -21.80 6.68
CA LYS A 79 14.64 -23.26 6.49
C LYS A 79 14.99 -23.71 5.07
N GLN A 80 14.71 -22.88 4.06
CA GLN A 80 14.98 -23.19 2.66
C GLN A 80 16.48 -23.18 2.31
N GLY A 81 17.30 -22.49 3.11
CA GLY A 81 18.76 -22.49 3.01
C GLY A 81 19.37 -21.10 2.79
N ARG A 82 20.71 -21.05 2.84
CA ARG A 82 21.47 -19.80 2.89
C ARG A 82 21.26 -18.90 1.66
N LEU A 83 21.08 -19.49 0.48
CA LEU A 83 20.86 -18.73 -0.76
C LEU A 83 19.51 -17.98 -0.74
N ALA A 84 18.43 -18.68 -0.39
CA ALA A 84 17.10 -18.07 -0.31
C ALA A 84 17.06 -16.94 0.74
N LEU A 85 17.69 -17.17 1.90
CA LEU A 85 17.85 -16.14 2.92
C LEU A 85 18.68 -14.96 2.43
N ALA A 86 19.81 -15.19 1.73
CA ALA A 86 20.66 -14.11 1.22
C ALA A 86 19.92 -13.22 0.21
N VAL A 87 19.16 -13.82 -0.73
CA VAL A 87 18.35 -13.07 -1.69
C VAL A 87 17.26 -12.24 -0.99
N PHE A 88 16.58 -12.84 -0.01
CA PHE A 88 15.58 -12.12 0.79
C PHE A 88 16.20 -10.96 1.58
N LEU A 89 17.33 -11.18 2.24
CA LEU A 89 18.04 -10.15 3.00
C LEU A 89 18.53 -9.01 2.10
N LEU A 90 19.06 -9.32 0.91
CA LEU A 90 19.46 -8.31 -0.06
C LEU A 90 18.27 -7.39 -0.39
N ASN A 91 17.12 -7.98 -0.70
CA ASN A 91 15.91 -7.22 -0.95
C ASN A 91 15.46 -6.38 0.27
N VAL A 92 15.58 -6.91 1.49
CA VAL A 92 15.26 -6.17 2.73
C VAL A 92 16.20 -4.97 2.90
N VAL A 93 17.50 -5.13 2.66
CA VAL A 93 18.47 -4.02 2.73
C VAL A 93 18.09 -2.90 1.77
N PHE A 94 17.80 -3.22 0.51
CA PHE A 94 17.31 -2.22 -0.45
C PHE A 94 16.02 -1.54 0.05
N THR A 95 15.07 -2.33 0.53
CA THR A 95 13.78 -1.79 1.00
C THR A 95 13.96 -0.81 2.16
N VAL A 96 14.77 -1.16 3.17
CA VAL A 96 14.97 -0.35 4.37
C VAL A 96 15.80 0.90 4.09
N LEU A 97 16.68 0.90 3.08
CA LEU A 97 17.46 2.08 2.71
C LEU A 97 16.64 3.09 1.90
N PHE A 98 15.85 2.64 0.93
CA PHE A 98 15.20 3.53 -0.02
C PHE A 98 13.77 3.92 0.35
N VAL A 99 12.98 2.98 0.89
CA VAL A 99 11.55 3.23 1.13
C VAL A 99 11.32 4.31 2.22
N PRO A 100 11.99 4.28 3.39
CA PRO A 100 11.80 5.33 4.39
C PRO A 100 12.18 6.73 3.89
N VAL A 101 13.27 6.83 3.12
CA VAL A 101 13.71 8.11 2.53
C VAL A 101 12.67 8.62 1.54
N ALA A 102 12.16 7.75 0.66
CA ALA A 102 11.11 8.14 -0.29
C ALA A 102 9.83 8.60 0.43
N ILE A 103 9.43 7.92 1.51
CA ILE A 103 8.24 8.30 2.30
C ILE A 103 8.48 9.65 2.98
N ALA A 104 9.67 9.84 3.57
CA ALA A 104 10.03 11.09 4.23
C ALA A 104 10.10 12.27 3.27
N LEU A 105 10.61 12.06 2.04
CA LEU A 105 10.65 13.08 1.00
C LEU A 105 9.24 13.49 0.55
N VAL A 106 8.35 12.51 0.30
CA VAL A 106 6.94 12.79 -0.04
C VAL A 106 6.25 13.53 1.11
N THR A 107 6.50 13.12 2.36
CA THR A 107 5.95 13.78 3.55
C THR A 107 6.45 15.22 3.68
N ALA A 108 7.74 15.45 3.42
CA ALA A 108 8.33 16.79 3.38
C ALA A 108 7.69 17.66 2.29
N GLY A 109 7.49 17.11 1.09
CA GLY A 109 6.79 17.81 0.00
C GLY A 109 5.36 18.22 0.38
N LEU A 110 4.61 17.33 1.03
CA LEU A 110 3.27 17.63 1.55
C LEU A 110 3.30 18.72 2.63
N LEU A 111 4.24 18.65 3.58
CA LEU A 111 4.42 19.67 4.61
C LEU A 111 4.73 21.04 4.01
N LYS A 112 5.61 21.09 3.01
CA LYS A 112 5.94 22.31 2.28
C LYS A 112 4.71 22.90 1.58
N GLY A 113 3.95 22.06 0.88
CA GLY A 113 2.74 22.49 0.17
C GLY A 113 1.60 22.98 1.09
N ILE A 114 1.41 22.34 2.25
CA ILE A 114 0.30 22.67 3.16
C ILE A 114 0.66 23.79 4.13
N ALA A 115 1.86 23.74 4.73
CA ALA A 115 2.27 24.66 5.79
C ALA A 115 3.12 25.83 5.28
N GLY A 116 3.45 25.88 3.98
CA GLY A 116 4.25 26.95 3.38
C GLY A 116 5.69 27.01 3.92
N ILE A 117 6.24 25.88 4.34
CA ILE A 117 7.57 25.81 4.96
C ILE A 117 8.65 25.95 3.89
N ASP A 118 9.37 27.07 3.89
CA ASP A 118 10.46 27.33 2.94
C ASP A 118 11.81 26.82 3.46
N LEU A 119 11.90 25.50 3.65
CA LEU A 119 13.15 24.80 3.90
C LEU A 119 13.55 23.98 2.68
N SER A 120 14.85 23.65 2.59
CA SER A 120 15.34 22.74 1.56
C SER A 120 14.79 21.32 1.79
N ASP A 121 14.56 20.59 0.69
CA ASP A 121 13.98 19.25 0.73
C ASP A 121 14.82 18.29 1.58
N LEU A 122 16.14 18.46 1.54
CA LEU A 122 17.08 17.69 2.36
C LEU A 122 16.85 17.92 3.86
N VAL A 123 16.74 19.19 4.28
CA VAL A 123 16.56 19.55 5.70
C VAL A 123 15.21 19.07 6.19
N LEU A 124 14.14 19.29 5.43
CA LEU A 124 12.80 18.89 5.84
C LEU A 124 12.65 17.36 5.89
N THR A 125 13.23 16.64 4.93
CA THR A 125 13.29 15.17 4.95
C THR A 125 14.05 14.65 6.17
N ALA A 126 15.19 15.27 6.50
CA ALA A 126 15.94 14.91 7.70
C ALA A 126 15.11 15.15 8.97
N ILE A 127 14.42 16.29 9.09
CA ILE A 127 13.52 16.59 10.23
C ILE A 127 12.43 15.52 10.37
N VAL A 128 11.80 15.11 9.27
CA VAL A 128 10.78 14.05 9.26
C VAL A 128 11.38 12.72 9.75
N LEU A 129 12.55 12.32 9.26
CA LEU A 129 13.19 11.07 9.69
C LEU A 129 13.62 11.12 11.16
N PHE A 130 14.24 12.21 11.62
CA PHE A 130 14.67 12.37 13.00
C PHE A 130 13.48 12.38 13.97
N SER A 131 12.39 13.09 13.63
CA SER A 131 11.19 13.10 14.45
C SER A 131 10.55 11.71 14.54
N ALA A 132 10.44 10.99 13.43
CA ALA A 132 9.97 9.60 13.43
C ALA A 132 10.85 8.69 14.31
N GLY A 133 12.18 8.84 14.21
CA GLY A 133 13.14 8.10 15.04
C GLY A 133 12.97 8.37 16.54
N ILE A 134 12.81 9.64 16.94
CA ILE A 134 12.59 10.03 18.34
C ILE A 134 11.31 9.40 18.90
N ILE A 135 10.21 9.42 18.12
CA ILE A 135 8.93 8.84 18.56
C ILE A 135 9.07 7.32 18.76
N LEU A 136 9.78 6.64 17.86
CA LEU A 136 10.03 5.20 17.96
C LEU A 136 10.90 4.86 19.19
N ILE A 137 11.98 5.60 19.43
CA ILE A 137 12.88 5.38 20.59
C ILE A 137 12.13 5.61 21.91
N ARG A 138 11.21 6.57 21.97
CA ARG A 138 10.38 6.84 23.16
C ARG A 138 9.31 5.78 23.45
N GLY A 139 9.22 4.72 22.66
CA GLY A 139 8.30 3.60 22.92
C GLY A 139 6.82 3.92 22.70
N GLN A 140 6.50 5.02 22.00
CA GLN A 140 5.11 5.45 21.72
C GLN A 140 4.45 4.62 20.60
N TYR A 141 4.86 3.36 20.41
CA TYR A 141 4.41 2.49 19.33
C TYR A 141 2.89 2.29 19.35
N ARG A 142 2.30 2.08 20.52
CA ARG A 142 0.84 1.91 20.68
C ARG A 142 0.05 3.16 20.29
N PHE A 143 0.59 4.35 20.58
CA PHE A 143 -0.03 5.61 20.19
C PHE A 143 0.04 5.80 18.67
N LEU A 144 1.22 5.61 18.08
CA LEU A 144 1.40 5.65 16.62
C LEU A 144 0.48 4.66 15.91
N GLU A 145 0.39 3.44 16.40
CA GLU A 145 -0.47 2.41 15.79
C GLU A 145 -1.95 2.82 15.78
N ARG A 146 -2.47 3.38 16.89
CA ARG A 146 -3.85 3.87 16.96
C ARG A 146 -4.08 5.07 16.04
N MET A 147 -3.15 6.03 16.03
CA MET A 147 -3.22 7.20 15.15
C MET A 147 -3.19 6.82 13.68
N THR A 148 -2.28 5.92 13.27
CA THR A 148 -2.22 5.43 11.89
C THR A 148 -3.53 4.76 11.47
N LYS A 149 -4.11 3.90 12.31
CA LYS A 149 -5.41 3.27 12.02
C LYS A 149 -6.51 4.29 11.81
N LEU A 150 -6.59 5.30 12.69
CA LEU A 150 -7.56 6.38 12.59
C LEU A 150 -7.36 7.20 11.31
N LEU A 151 -6.13 7.66 11.06
CA LEU A 151 -5.78 8.48 9.90
C LEU A 151 -6.08 7.75 8.60
N VAL A 152 -5.70 6.47 8.48
CA VAL A 152 -5.99 5.67 7.28
C VAL A 152 -7.50 5.53 7.06
N ALA A 153 -8.28 5.29 8.12
CA ALA A 153 -9.73 5.17 8.00
C ALA A 153 -10.36 6.49 7.51
N VAL A 154 -10.02 7.61 8.14
CA VAL A 154 -10.50 8.94 7.76
C VAL A 154 -10.06 9.28 6.34
N PHE A 155 -8.78 9.08 6.03
CA PHE A 155 -8.20 9.34 4.72
C PHE A 155 -8.88 8.54 3.61
N THR A 156 -9.13 7.25 3.84
CA THR A 156 -9.87 6.38 2.92
C THR A 156 -11.25 6.94 2.62
N VAL A 157 -12.01 7.34 3.64
CA VAL A 157 -13.34 7.95 3.46
C VAL A 157 -13.26 9.25 2.67
N LEU A 158 -12.31 10.13 3.00
CA LEU A 158 -12.10 11.40 2.28
C LEU A 158 -11.77 11.18 0.81
N ILE A 159 -10.97 10.17 0.48
CA ILE A 159 -10.65 9.82 -0.92
C ILE A 159 -11.90 9.39 -1.67
N PHE A 160 -12.74 8.54 -1.08
CA PHE A 160 -14.00 8.14 -1.72
C PHE A 160 -14.90 9.33 -1.99
N ILE A 161 -15.04 10.25 -1.03
CA ILE A 161 -15.78 11.50 -1.22
C ILE A 161 -15.17 12.32 -2.35
N ALA A 162 -13.84 12.49 -2.37
CA ALA A 162 -13.15 13.26 -3.40
C ALA A 162 -13.37 12.66 -4.80
N VAL A 163 -13.32 11.33 -4.93
CA VAL A 163 -13.61 10.64 -6.19
C VAL A 163 -15.04 10.90 -6.62
N VAL A 164 -16.04 10.76 -5.74
CA VAL A 164 -17.44 11.04 -6.09
C VAL A 164 -17.63 12.47 -6.61
N VAL A 165 -16.91 13.45 -6.05
CA VAL A 165 -16.95 14.85 -6.50
C VAL A 165 -16.30 15.04 -7.87
N VAL A 166 -15.22 14.30 -8.15
CA VAL A 166 -14.39 14.48 -9.35
C VAL A 166 -14.81 13.58 -10.51
N ILE A 167 -15.54 12.49 -10.26
CA ILE A 167 -15.86 11.46 -11.26
C ILE A 167 -16.58 12.01 -12.50
N GLY A 168 -17.39 13.06 -12.33
CA GLY A 168 -18.09 13.74 -13.42
C GLY A 168 -17.22 14.67 -14.27
N LYS A 169 -16.01 15.01 -13.79
CA LYS A 169 -15.01 15.80 -14.53
C LYS A 169 -14.05 14.91 -15.35
N VAL A 170 -14.01 13.62 -15.05
CA VAL A 170 -13.19 12.66 -15.77
C VAL A 170 -13.79 12.45 -17.17
N ASP A 171 -12.96 12.54 -18.20
CA ASP A 171 -13.38 12.19 -19.56
C ASP A 171 -13.33 10.67 -19.76
N TRP A 172 -14.50 10.06 -19.82
CA TRP A 172 -14.70 8.61 -20.00
C TRP A 172 -14.68 8.18 -21.48
N GLY A 173 -14.29 9.07 -22.40
CA GLY A 173 -14.15 8.75 -23.81
C GLY A 173 -13.26 7.51 -24.05
N PRO A 174 -13.61 6.61 -24.98
CA PRO A 174 -12.84 5.39 -25.26
C PRO A 174 -11.37 5.67 -25.60
N GLY A 175 -11.09 6.83 -26.20
CA GLY A 175 -9.73 7.28 -26.54
C GLY A 175 -8.82 7.42 -25.33
N ASN A 176 -9.36 7.76 -24.15
CA ASN A 176 -8.56 7.93 -22.93
C ASN A 176 -8.13 6.61 -22.31
N PHE A 177 -8.67 5.47 -22.76
CA PHE A 177 -8.22 4.14 -22.37
C PHE A 177 -7.19 3.54 -23.33
N LEU A 178 -6.89 4.22 -24.44
CA LEU A 178 -5.87 3.76 -25.38
C LEU A 178 -4.48 3.80 -24.72
N PRO A 179 -3.62 2.81 -24.97
CA PRO A 179 -2.29 2.78 -24.37
C PRO A 179 -1.49 4.03 -24.74
N PRO A 180 -0.71 4.61 -23.81
CA PRO A 180 0.08 5.78 -24.09
C PRO A 180 1.21 5.46 -25.08
N PRO A 181 1.78 6.48 -25.76
CA PRO A 181 2.93 6.28 -26.63
C PRO A 181 4.07 5.57 -25.90
N ILE A 182 4.63 4.54 -26.54
CA ILE A 182 5.75 3.78 -25.98
C ILE A 182 7.04 4.58 -26.19
N ASN A 183 7.46 5.29 -25.15
CA ASN A 183 8.75 5.98 -25.07
C ASN A 183 9.47 5.60 -23.75
N PRO A 184 10.78 5.87 -23.62
CA PRO A 184 11.52 5.45 -22.43
C PRO A 184 10.95 5.98 -21.11
N PRO A 185 10.58 7.27 -20.96
CA PRO A 185 9.94 7.77 -19.74
C PRO A 185 8.65 7.02 -19.36
N THR A 186 7.76 6.79 -20.32
CA THR A 186 6.50 6.07 -20.11
C THR A 186 6.74 4.62 -19.76
N LEU A 187 7.69 3.95 -20.42
CA LEU A 187 8.08 2.58 -20.08
C LEU A 187 8.65 2.49 -18.66
N PHE A 188 9.55 3.39 -18.27
CA PHE A 188 10.07 3.42 -16.90
C PHE A 188 8.96 3.64 -15.87
N PHE A 189 8.02 4.56 -16.15
CA PHE A 189 6.88 4.79 -15.27
C PHE A 189 5.98 3.56 -15.14
N ILE A 190 5.67 2.87 -16.25
CA ILE A 190 4.90 1.63 -16.27
C ILE A 190 5.59 0.53 -15.43
N VAL A 191 6.91 0.39 -15.55
CA VAL A 191 7.67 -0.58 -14.76
C VAL A 191 7.61 -0.23 -13.27
N ILE A 192 7.76 1.04 -12.90
CA ILE A 192 7.69 1.49 -11.50
C ILE A 192 6.30 1.25 -10.91
N ILE A 193 5.23 1.69 -11.59
CA ILE A 193 3.86 1.53 -11.08
C ILE A 193 3.48 0.06 -11.01
N THR A 194 3.81 -0.75 -12.03
CA THR A 194 3.55 -2.21 -12.01
C THR A 194 4.34 -2.88 -10.88
N GLY A 195 5.58 -2.47 -10.66
CA GLY A 195 6.47 -2.99 -9.62
C GLY A 195 5.98 -2.72 -8.20
N PHE A 196 5.32 -1.58 -7.95
CA PHE A 196 4.89 -1.17 -6.61
C PHE A 196 3.39 -1.26 -6.34
N MET A 197 2.52 -1.24 -7.36
CA MET A 197 1.07 -1.29 -7.18
C MET A 197 0.59 -2.74 -6.97
N PRO A 198 -0.33 -3.02 -6.02
CA PRO A 198 -0.77 -2.13 -4.95
C PRO A 198 0.28 -2.02 -3.85
N SER A 199 1.05 -3.09 -3.66
CA SER A 199 2.23 -3.17 -2.80
C SER A 199 3.34 -3.99 -3.48
N PRO A 200 4.57 -3.96 -2.96
CA PRO A 200 5.63 -4.89 -3.34
C PRO A 200 5.28 -6.34 -2.95
N MET A 201 5.92 -7.32 -3.61
CA MET A 201 5.73 -8.75 -3.29
C MET A 201 6.13 -9.12 -1.87
N THR A 202 7.04 -8.36 -1.25
CA THR A 202 7.45 -8.51 0.15
C THR A 202 6.32 -8.31 1.15
N ALA A 203 5.21 -7.69 0.73
CA ALA A 203 4.04 -7.53 1.57
C ALA A 203 3.43 -8.88 1.98
N GLY A 204 3.61 -9.94 1.17
CA GLY A 204 3.27 -11.31 1.55
C GLY A 204 4.04 -11.78 2.80
N THR A 205 5.32 -11.44 2.89
CA THR A 205 6.15 -11.72 4.06
C THR A 205 5.68 -10.95 5.28
N ILE A 206 5.36 -9.66 5.11
CA ILE A 206 4.90 -8.80 6.20
C ILE A 206 3.54 -9.28 6.76
N ILE A 207 2.58 -9.61 5.89
CA ILE A 207 1.28 -10.11 6.37
C ILE A 207 1.40 -11.46 7.09
N SER A 208 2.29 -12.35 6.61
CA SER A 208 2.56 -13.62 7.30
C SER A 208 3.11 -13.39 8.73
N LEU A 209 3.94 -12.35 8.89
CA LEU A 209 4.47 -11.95 10.19
C LEU A 209 3.36 -11.39 11.10
N TRP A 210 2.49 -10.53 10.58
CA TRP A 210 1.39 -9.98 11.38
C TRP A 210 0.35 -11.03 11.79
N ILE A 211 0.04 -11.99 10.92
CA ILE A 211 -0.85 -13.10 11.26
C ILE A 211 -0.26 -13.92 12.39
N THR A 212 1.01 -14.33 12.27
CA THR A 212 1.67 -15.14 13.31
C THR A 212 1.89 -14.35 14.61
N ALA A 213 2.13 -13.04 14.54
CA ALA A 213 2.22 -12.17 15.71
C ALA A 213 0.88 -12.04 16.43
N LYS A 214 -0.23 -11.80 15.70
CA LYS A 214 -1.59 -11.77 16.26
C LYS A 214 -1.95 -13.11 16.89
N ALA A 215 -1.60 -14.22 16.24
CA ALA A 215 -1.84 -15.55 16.78
C ALA A 215 -1.07 -15.79 18.09
N ARG A 216 0.20 -15.36 18.19
CA ARG A 216 0.97 -15.43 19.44
C ARG A 216 0.37 -14.57 20.55
N GLN A 217 -0.13 -13.38 20.21
CA GLN A 217 -0.74 -12.47 21.18
C GLN A 217 -2.09 -12.98 21.71
N THR A 218 -2.88 -13.64 20.85
CA THR A 218 -4.24 -14.11 21.18
C THR A 218 -4.28 -15.58 21.60
N GLY A 219 -3.19 -16.33 21.37
CA GLY A 219 -3.13 -17.78 21.59
C GLY A 219 -3.86 -18.62 20.54
N VAL A 220 -4.43 -18.00 19.49
CA VAL A 220 -5.28 -18.67 18.50
C VAL A 220 -4.84 -18.32 17.09
N LEU A 221 -4.58 -19.35 16.28
CA LEU A 221 -4.39 -19.18 14.83
C LEU A 221 -5.76 -19.01 14.16
N PRO A 222 -5.93 -18.02 13.27
CA PRO A 222 -7.16 -17.88 12.51
C PRO A 222 -7.31 -19.07 11.54
N THR A 223 -8.56 -19.42 11.23
CA THR A 223 -8.86 -20.39 10.17
C THR A 223 -8.48 -19.83 8.79
N HIS A 224 -8.33 -20.72 7.80
CA HIS A 224 -8.06 -20.30 6.43
C HIS A 224 -9.12 -19.34 5.87
N ALA A 225 -10.40 -19.58 6.16
CA ALA A 225 -11.49 -18.73 5.71
C ALA A 225 -11.40 -17.32 6.31
N GLU A 226 -11.09 -17.24 7.60
CA GLU A 226 -10.95 -15.97 8.33
C GLU A 226 -9.79 -15.14 7.83
N ALA A 227 -8.61 -15.75 7.73
CA ALA A 227 -7.42 -15.04 7.28
C ALA A 227 -7.53 -14.61 5.81
N ARG A 228 -8.14 -15.43 4.95
CA ARG A 228 -8.42 -15.06 3.55
C ARG A 228 -9.43 -13.93 3.46
N LEU A 229 -10.50 -13.95 4.26
CA LEU A 229 -11.48 -12.88 4.26
C LEU A 229 -10.84 -11.56 4.69
N ASP A 230 -10.10 -11.54 5.79
CA ASP A 230 -9.38 -10.36 6.28
C ASP A 230 -8.38 -9.84 5.22
N PHE A 231 -7.56 -10.73 4.66
CA PHE A 231 -6.63 -10.39 3.58
C PHE A 231 -7.35 -9.81 2.36
N ASN A 232 -8.42 -10.46 1.89
CA ASN A 232 -9.16 -10.03 0.70
C ASN A 232 -9.79 -8.67 0.89
N ILE A 233 -10.37 -8.38 2.05
CA ILE A 233 -10.91 -7.05 2.38
C ILE A 233 -9.80 -6.01 2.28
N GLY A 234 -8.65 -6.27 2.91
CA GLY A 234 -7.50 -5.35 2.88
C GLY A 234 -6.95 -5.13 1.46
N TYR A 235 -6.75 -6.22 0.72
CA TYR A 235 -6.23 -6.18 -0.63
C TYR A 235 -7.17 -5.45 -1.59
N PHE A 236 -8.46 -5.78 -1.53
CA PHE A 236 -9.47 -5.16 -2.38
C PHE A 236 -9.63 -3.67 -2.05
N THR A 237 -9.60 -3.30 -0.77
CA THR A 237 -9.62 -1.89 -0.37
C THR A 237 -8.44 -1.13 -0.97
N SER A 238 -7.23 -1.69 -0.91
CA SER A 238 -6.06 -1.08 -1.54
C SER A 238 -6.19 -1.00 -3.07
N PHE A 239 -6.68 -2.06 -3.71
CA PHE A 239 -6.94 -2.06 -5.15
C PHE A 239 -7.93 -0.95 -5.58
N ILE A 240 -9.04 -0.78 -4.85
CA ILE A 240 -10.01 0.27 -5.15
C ILE A 240 -9.41 1.66 -4.90
N LEU A 241 -8.62 1.82 -3.85
CA LEU A 241 -7.92 3.08 -3.59
C LEU A 241 -6.92 3.42 -4.70
N ALA A 242 -6.26 2.43 -5.31
CA ALA A 242 -5.37 2.63 -6.45
C ALA A 242 -6.09 3.35 -7.59
N LEU A 243 -7.25 2.81 -7.98
CA LEU A 243 -8.07 3.37 -9.05
C LEU A 243 -8.66 4.73 -8.62
N SER A 244 -9.01 4.87 -7.36
CA SER A 244 -9.52 6.13 -6.80
C SER A 244 -8.51 7.27 -6.95
N PHE A 245 -7.25 7.05 -6.60
CA PHE A 245 -6.19 8.04 -6.77
C PHE A 245 -5.90 8.36 -8.24
N MET A 246 -5.90 7.34 -9.11
CA MET A 246 -5.80 7.57 -10.54
C MET A 246 -6.95 8.42 -11.07
N LEU A 247 -8.19 8.15 -10.68
CA LEU A 247 -9.34 8.97 -11.07
C LEU A 247 -9.23 10.41 -10.54
N LEU A 248 -8.70 10.58 -9.32
CA LEU A 248 -8.47 11.90 -8.75
C LEU A 248 -7.46 12.70 -9.58
N GLY A 249 -6.34 12.09 -9.95
CA GLY A 249 -5.36 12.72 -10.86
C GLY A 249 -5.96 13.03 -12.23
N ALA A 250 -6.71 12.08 -12.79
CA ALA A 250 -7.33 12.25 -14.10
C ALA A 250 -8.37 13.38 -14.13
N GLY A 251 -9.24 13.48 -13.12
CA GLY A 251 -10.31 14.48 -13.12
C GLY A 251 -9.92 15.86 -12.57
N ILE A 252 -8.74 15.99 -11.94
CA ILE A 252 -8.24 17.28 -11.43
C ILE A 252 -7.11 17.85 -12.30
N MET A 253 -6.16 17.02 -12.71
CA MET A 253 -4.88 17.48 -13.26
C MET A 253 -4.73 17.18 -14.76
N TYR A 254 -5.34 16.11 -15.28
CA TYR A 254 -5.16 15.72 -16.67
C TYR A 254 -5.61 16.81 -17.64
N GLY A 255 -4.78 17.10 -18.64
CA GLY A 255 -5.04 18.13 -19.64
C GLY A 255 -4.90 19.58 -19.14
N THR A 256 -4.54 19.81 -17.87
CA THR A 256 -4.38 21.17 -17.31
C THR A 256 -2.95 21.72 -17.44
N GLY A 257 -1.99 20.89 -17.85
CA GLY A 257 -0.57 21.24 -17.90
C GLY A 257 0.14 21.25 -16.54
N VAL A 258 -0.56 20.85 -15.46
CA VAL A 258 0.01 20.64 -14.13
C VAL A 258 0.33 19.14 -13.99
N GLU A 259 1.61 18.80 -13.87
CA GLU A 259 2.09 17.44 -13.55
C GLU A 259 2.25 17.21 -12.04
#